data_AF-A0A8T4U2W2-F1
#
_entry.id   AF-A0A8T4U2W2-F1
#
_cell.length_a   1.000
_cell.length_b   1.000
_cell.length_c   1.000
_cell.angle_alpha   90.00
_cell.angle_beta   90.00
_cell.angle_gamma   90.00
#
_symmetry.space_group_name_H-M   'P 1'
#
loop_
_entity.id
_entity.type
_entity.pdbx_description
1 polymer ?
#
loop_
_entity_poly.entity_id
_entity_poly.type
_entity_poly.pdbx_seq_one_letter_code
_entity_poly.pdbx_strand_id
1 'polypeptide(L)'
;MQEEILPYKCSCNGTLKKSHTQVEFYGIDFGVKECEVCTKCGSEFLSDKTLEEIEREVKKKGLFGLEKQAHITKSGNSLVVRIPQR
;
A
#
# COMPACT_ATOMS: atom_id res chain seq x y z
N MET A 1 21.85 -7.47 12.40
CA MET A 1 20.87 -6.92 11.45
C MET A 1 21.52 -5.69 10.84
N GLN A 2 22.07 -5.82 9.63
CA GLN A 2 22.81 -4.72 9.00
C GLN A 2 21.79 -3.71 8.46
N GLU A 3 21.72 -2.53 9.09
CA GLU A 3 20.96 -1.41 8.57
C GLU A 3 21.71 -0.88 7.34
N GLU A 4 21.37 -1.39 6.16
CA GLU A 4 21.90 -0.84 4.91
C GLU A 4 21.26 0.52 4.65
N ILE A 5 22.07 1.57 4.84
CA ILE A 5 21.72 2.94 4.50
C ILE A 5 21.92 3.11 3.00
N LEU A 6 20.86 3.48 2.29
CA LEU A 6 20.89 3.63 0.84
C LEU A 6 21.54 4.97 0.44
N PRO A 7 22.27 5.01 -0.69
CA PRO A 7 23.03 6.19 -1.11
C PRO A 7 22.17 7.32 -1.69
N TYR A 8 20.92 7.05 -2.06
CA TYR A 8 19.97 8.03 -2.59
C TYR A 8 19.05 8.58 -1.51
N LYS A 9 18.56 9.80 -1.74
CA LYS A 9 17.75 10.56 -0.79
C LYS A 9 16.29 10.50 -1.15
N CYS A 10 15.45 10.54 -0.13
CA CYS A 10 14.04 10.84 -0.30
C CYS A 10 13.85 12.28 -0.80
N SER A 11 12.71 12.57 -1.44
CA SER A 11 12.32 13.92 -1.87
C SER A 11 12.39 14.96 -0.74
N CYS A 12 12.25 14.55 0.53
CA CYS A 12 12.38 15.40 1.71
C CYS A 12 13.85 15.67 2.17
N ASN A 13 14.84 15.30 1.35
CA ASN A 13 16.27 15.24 1.67
C ASN A 13 16.66 14.29 2.82
N GLY A 14 15.75 13.39 3.24
CA GLY A 14 16.01 12.39 4.25
C GLY A 14 16.76 11.16 3.72
N THR A 15 17.41 10.44 4.62
CA THR A 15 18.10 9.19 4.31
C THR A 15 17.13 8.03 4.28
N LEU A 16 17.35 7.07 3.38
CA LEU A 16 16.56 5.85 3.27
C LEU A 16 17.30 4.69 3.92
N LYS A 17 16.55 3.86 4.66
CA LYS A 17 17.03 2.62 5.25
C LYS A 17 16.23 1.46 4.69
N LYS A 18 16.89 0.33 4.39
CA LYS A 18 16.18 -0.91 4.12
C LYS A 18 15.49 -1.40 5.40
N SER A 19 14.22 -1.72 5.27
CA SER A 19 13.37 -2.27 6.32
C SER A 19 12.46 -3.35 5.73
N HIS A 20 11.69 -3.99 6.60
CA HIS A 20 10.64 -4.91 6.21
C HIS A 20 9.34 -4.34 6.76
N THR A 21 8.35 -4.11 5.90
CA THR A 21 7.03 -3.64 6.33
C THR A 21 5.96 -4.63 5.91
N GLN A 22 4.87 -4.67 6.68
CA GLN A 22 3.70 -5.46 6.35
C GLN A 22 2.89 -4.69 5.31
N VAL A 23 2.74 -5.28 4.13
CA VAL A 23 1.99 -4.66 3.04
C VAL A 23 0.55 -5.15 3.12
N GLU A 24 -0.35 -4.24 3.47
CA GLU A 24 -1.79 -4.45 3.39
C GLU A 24 -2.35 -3.66 2.21
N PHE A 25 -3.18 -4.29 1.38
CA PHE A 25 -3.86 -3.60 0.28
C PHE A 25 -5.34 -4.02 0.25
N TYR A 26 -6.25 -3.05 0.36
CA TYR A 26 -7.69 -3.26 0.52
C TYR A 26 -8.08 -4.20 1.68
N GLY A 27 -7.38 -4.12 2.83
CA GLY A 27 -7.65 -4.98 3.99
C GLY A 27 -7.22 -6.43 3.81
N ILE A 28 -6.40 -6.69 2.79
CA ILE A 28 -5.82 -8.02 2.51
C ILE A 28 -4.32 -7.92 2.76
N ASP A 29 -3.83 -8.79 3.62
CA ASP A 29 -2.40 -8.93 3.87
C ASP A 29 -1.69 -9.59 2.68
N PHE A 30 -0.70 -8.89 2.14
CA PHE A 30 0.26 -9.39 1.16
C PHE A 30 1.58 -9.84 1.81
N GLY A 31 1.60 -9.85 3.15
CA GLY A 31 2.72 -10.29 3.96
C GLY A 31 3.79 -9.23 4.18
N VAL A 32 4.91 -9.67 4.77
CA VAL A 32 6.06 -8.82 5.03
C VAL A 32 6.92 -8.75 3.76
N LYS A 33 7.12 -7.55 3.23
CA LYS A 33 7.96 -7.30 2.06
C LYS A 33 9.09 -6.35 2.41
N GLU A 34 10.19 -6.48 1.67
CA GLU A 34 11.31 -5.55 1.75
C GLU A 34 10.88 -4.18 1.22
N CYS A 35 11.11 -3.15 2.02
CA CYS A 35 10.78 -1.77 1.69
C CYS A 35 11.89 -0.83 2.16
N GLU A 36 11.91 0.37 1.62
CA GLU A 36 12.88 1.39 1.99
C GLU A 36 12.14 2.48 2.73
N VAL A 37 12.53 2.75 3.97
CA VAL A 37 11.82 3.72 4.82
C VAL A 37 12.70 4.95 5.01
N CYS A 38 12.11 6.12 4.76
CA CYS A 38 12.78 7.38 5.04
C CYS A 38 12.78 7.66 6.54
N THR A 39 13.96 7.87 7.12
CA THR A 39 14.10 8.17 8.55
C THR A 39 13.60 9.56 8.95
N LYS A 40 13.32 10.43 7.98
CA LYS A 40 12.89 11.82 8.21
C LYS A 40 11.39 12.02 8.04
N CYS A 41 10.81 11.54 6.93
CA CYS A 41 9.38 11.73 6.64
C CYS A 41 8.54 10.47 6.83
N GLY A 42 9.15 9.30 7.06
CA GLY A 42 8.43 8.03 7.23
C GLY A 42 7.86 7.44 5.94
N SER A 43 8.15 8.03 4.77
CA SER A 43 7.70 7.46 3.49
C SER A 43 8.34 6.10 3.26
N GLU A 44 7.52 5.14 2.84
CA GLU A 44 7.92 3.78 2.49
C GLU A 44 7.97 3.64 0.97
N PHE A 45 9.06 3.11 0.44
CA PHE A 45 9.27 2.86 -0.98
C PHE A 45 9.38 1.36 -1.19
N LEU A 46 8.54 0.82 -2.08
CA LEU A 46 8.59 -0.57 -2.50
C LEU A 46 9.33 -0.67 -3.82
N SER A 47 10.06 -1.77 -4.02
CA SER A 47 10.72 -2.02 -5.30
C SER A 47 9.70 -2.30 -6.41
N ASP A 48 10.06 -1.98 -7.66
CA ASP A 48 9.20 -2.25 -8.83
C ASP A 48 8.81 -3.73 -8.92
N LYS A 49 9.75 -4.64 -8.60
CA LYS A 49 9.49 -6.10 -8.58
C LYS A 49 8.44 -6.47 -7.54
N THR A 50 8.55 -5.90 -6.34
CA THR A 50 7.59 -6.13 -5.25
C THR A 50 6.21 -5.62 -5.63
N LEU A 51 6.15 -4.44 -6.25
CA LEU A 51 4.90 -3.86 -6.76
C LEU A 51 4.27 -4.74 -7.84
N GLU A 52 5.05 -5.24 -8.79
CA GLU A 52 4.56 -6.12 -9.85
C GLU A 52 4.02 -7.46 -9.30
N GLU A 53 4.68 -8.03 -8.29
CA GLU A 53 4.17 -9.21 -7.57
C GLU A 53 2.83 -8.93 -6.91
N ILE A 54 2.72 -7.84 -6.16
CA ILE A 54 1.47 -7.43 -5.49
C ILE A 54 0.38 -7.22 -6.54
N GLU A 55 0.67 -6.49 -7.62
CA GLU A 55 -0.31 -6.22 -8.68
C GLU A 55 -0.79 -7.51 -9.34
N ARG A 56 0.12 -8.46 -9.61
CA ARG A 56 -0.23 -9.77 -10.16
C ARG A 56 -1.11 -10.58 -9.22
N GLU A 57 -0.82 -10.56 -7.91
CA GLU A 57 -1.66 -11.21 -6.90
C GLU A 57 -3.04 -10.56 -6.77
N VAL A 58 -3.09 -9.23 -6.76
CA VAL A 58 -4.33 -8.43 -6.74
C VAL A 58 -5.18 -8.73 -7.98
N LYS A 59 -4.57 -8.83 -9.17
CA LYS A 59 -5.23 -9.25 -10.42
C LYS A 59 -5.75 -10.69 -10.35
N LYS A 60 -4.94 -11.63 -9.85
CA LYS A 60 -5.35 -13.04 -9.67
C LYS A 60 -6.53 -13.17 -8.70
N LYS A 61 -6.54 -12.38 -7.63
CA LYS A 61 -7.65 -12.34 -6.66
C LYS A 61 -8.88 -11.59 -7.19
N GLY A 62 -8.81 -11.01 -8.39
CA GLY A 62 -9.90 -10.22 -8.98
C GLY A 62 -10.18 -8.92 -8.25
N LEU A 63 -9.21 -8.45 -7.43
CA LEU A 63 -9.29 -7.21 -6.65
C LEU A 63 -8.85 -5.99 -7.45
N PHE A 64 -8.14 -6.23 -8.55
CA PHE A 64 -7.65 -5.18 -9.42
C PHE A 64 -8.84 -4.49 -10.12
N GLY A 65 -9.06 -3.21 -9.83
CA GLY A 65 -10.22 -2.47 -10.33
C GLY A 65 -11.52 -2.70 -9.55
N LEU A 66 -11.47 -3.27 -8.33
CA LEU A 66 -12.63 -3.34 -7.41
C LEU A 66 -12.93 -2.01 -6.71
N GLU A 67 -12.19 -0.95 -7.02
CA GLU A 67 -12.53 0.44 -6.71
C GLU A 67 -13.82 0.85 -7.43
N LYS A 68 -14.94 0.22 -7.04
CA LYS A 68 -16.28 0.65 -7.40
C LYS A 68 -16.57 1.91 -6.62
N GLN A 69 -16.93 2.96 -7.33
CA GLN A 69 -17.44 4.18 -6.73
C GLN A 69 -18.70 3.84 -5.93
N ALA A 70 -18.60 3.82 -4.61
CA ALA A 70 -19.72 3.60 -3.72
C ALA A 70 -20.23 4.95 -3.20
N HIS A 71 -21.54 5.16 -3.23
CA HIS A 71 -22.14 6.33 -2.58
C HIS A 71 -22.43 5.98 -1.12
N ILE A 72 -21.65 6.59 -0.23
CA ILE A 72 -21.84 6.47 1.22
C ILE A 72 -22.69 7.64 1.69
N THR A 73 -23.79 7.37 2.38
CA THR A 73 -24.63 8.38 3.02
C THR A 73 -25.06 7.93 4.41
N LYS A 74 -25.34 8.88 5.30
CA LYS A 74 -25.81 8.63 6.67
C LYS A 74 -27.32 8.84 6.73
N SER A 75 -28.06 7.84 7.21
CA SER A 75 -29.51 7.93 7.44
C SER A 75 -29.80 7.71 8.92
N GLY A 76 -29.98 8.81 9.66
CA GLY A 76 -30.08 8.77 11.13
C GLY A 76 -28.83 8.16 11.77
N ASN A 77 -28.99 7.00 12.43
CA ASN A 77 -27.90 6.22 13.04
C ASN A 77 -27.34 5.10 12.14
N SER A 78 -27.83 4.97 10.91
CA SER A 78 -27.41 3.92 9.98
C SER A 78 -26.49 4.45 8.89
N LEU A 79 -25.52 3.62 8.49
CA LEU A 79 -24.67 3.84 7.32
C LEU A 79 -25.30 3.18 6.10
N VAL A 80 -25.59 3.95 5.05
CA VAL A 80 -26.12 3.44 3.79
C VAL A 80 -25.01 3.46 2.75
N VAL A 81 -24.65 2.28 2.27
CA VAL A 81 -23.66 2.09 1.20
C VAL A 81 -24.40 1.67 -0.06
N ARG A 82 -24.39 2.52 -1.09
CA ARG A 82 -24.94 2.18 -2.41
C ARG A 82 -23.80 1.75 -3.31
N ILE A 83 -23.83 0.47 -3.68
CA ILE A 83 -22.89 -0.13 -4.62
C ILE A 83 -23.61 -0.21 -5.99
N PRO A 84 -23.18 0.54 -7.01
CA PRO A 84 -23.80 0.47 -8.33
C PRO A 84 -23.71 -0.95 -8.89
N GLN A 85 -24.85 -1.45 -9.37
CA GLN A 85 -24.86 -2.67 -10.18
C GLN A 85 -24.19 -2.37 -11.51
N ARG A 86 -23.54 -3.41 -12.03
CA ARG A 86 -22.59 -3.40 -13.14
C ARG A 86 -23.12 -2.70 -14.38
#